data_AF-F0RL08-F1
#
_entry.id   AF-F0RL08-F1
#
_cell.length_a   1.000
_cell.length_b   1.000
_cell.length_c   1.000
_cell.angle_alpha   90.00
_cell.angle_beta   90.00
_cell.angle_gamma   90.00
#
_symmetry.space_group_name_H-M   'P 1'
#
loop_
_entity.id
_entity.type
_entity.pdbx_description
1 polymer ?
#
loop_
_entity_poly.entity_id
_entity_poly.type
_entity_poly.pdbx_seq_one_letter_code
_entity_poly.pdbx_strand_id
1 'polypeptide(L)' 'MSRRGTNLAAALLALIVLLLLGVGIMSQRLNRLLEDRPAVAACLQAGGTAKECRDASGAAASGTVPVPPAP' A
#
# COMPACT_ATOMS: atom_id res chain seq x y z
N MET A 1 9.07 5.86 42.24
CA MET A 1 9.05 5.43 40.82
C MET A 1 8.54 4.00 40.74
N SER A 2 7.33 3.80 40.23
CA SER A 2 6.68 2.48 40.19
C SER A 2 7.22 1.67 39.02
N ARG A 3 8.09 0.67 39.30
CA ARG A 3 8.70 -0.23 38.29
C ARG A 3 7.68 -0.91 37.37
N ARG A 4 6.43 -1.04 37.83
CA ARG A 4 5.32 -1.61 37.05
C ARG A 4 4.87 -0.70 35.90
N GLY A 5 4.92 0.63 36.08
CA GLY A 5 4.54 1.60 35.06
C GLY A 5 5.56 1.72 33.93
N THR A 6 6.85 1.65 34.25
CA THR A 6 7.94 1.67 33.24
C THR A 6 7.95 0.42 32.37
N ASN A 7 7.62 -0.75 32.92
CA ASN A 7 7.55 -1.99 32.16
C ASN A 7 6.37 -1.99 31.17
N LEU A 8 5.22 -1.43 31.56
CA LEU A 8 4.07 -1.26 30.68
C LEU A 8 4.37 -0.30 29.52
N ALA A 9 5.00 0.85 29.80
CA ALA A 9 5.40 1.79 28.77
C ALA A 9 6.39 1.18 27.76
N ALA A 10 7.37 0.40 28.26
CA ALA A 10 8.33 -0.30 27.41
C ALA A 10 7.65 -1.36 26.52
N ALA A 11 6.70 -2.14 27.06
CA ALA A 11 5.95 -3.12 26.29
C ALA A 11 5.10 -2.47 25.19
N LEU A 12 4.49 -1.31 25.49
CA LEU A 12 3.68 -0.56 24.54
C LEU A 12 4.53 0.02 23.40
N LEU A 13 5.70 0.58 23.72
CA LEU A 13 6.67 1.05 22.72
C LEU A 13 7.16 -0.10 21.84
N ALA A 14 7.48 -1.26 22.42
CA ALA A 14 7.88 -2.44 21.66
C ALA A 14 6.77 -2.90 20.69
N LEU A 15 5.52 -2.90 21.12
CA LEU A 15 4.37 -3.20 20.27
C LEU A 15 4.22 -2.20 19.11
N ILE A 16 4.36 -0.90 19.39
CA ILE A 16 4.30 0.14 18.35
C ILE A 16 5.40 -0.07 17.31
N VAL A 17 6.63 -0.32 17.75
CA VAL A 17 7.77 -0.57 16.86
C VAL A 17 7.53 -1.82 16.00
N LEU A 18 7.00 -2.90 16.59
CA LEU A 18 6.64 -4.12 15.84
C LEU A 18 5.56 -3.86 14.78
N LEU A 19 4.54 -3.06 15.12
CA LEU A 19 3.50 -2.66 14.16
C LEU A 19 4.06 -1.83 13.01
N LEU A 20 4.94 -0.86 13.31
CA LEU A 20 5.58 -0.03 12.28
C LEU A 20 6.46 -0.86 11.34
N LEU A 21 7.23 -1.81 11.88
CA LEU A 21 8.02 -2.74 11.08
C LEU A 21 7.13 -3.62 10.18
N GLY A 22 6.04 -4.15 10.72
CA GLY A 22 5.08 -4.96 9.95
C GLY A 22 4.44 -4.18 8.80
N VAL A 23 3.97 -2.95 9.07
CA VAL A 23 3.40 -2.05 8.06
C VAL A 23 4.45 -1.70 6.99
N GLY A 24 5.69 -1.39 7.39
CA GLY A 24 6.77 -1.07 6.45
C GLY A 24 7.07 -2.20 5.47
N ILE A 25 7.18 -3.45 5.97
CA ILE A 25 7.40 -4.63 5.12
C ILE A 25 6.22 -4.84 4.15
N MET A 26 5.00 -4.66 4.64
CA MET A 26 3.82 -4.86 3.81
C MET A 26 3.67 -3.76 2.75
N SER A 27 3.95 -2.50 3.09
CA SER A 27 4.00 -1.38 2.14
C SER A 27 5.07 -1.56 1.07
N GLN A 28 6.26 -2.07 1.41
CA GLN A 28 7.30 -2.35 0.42
C GLN A 28 6.90 -3.46 -0.55
N ARG A 29 6.28 -4.53 -0.05
CA ARG A 29 5.74 -5.60 -0.92
C ARG A 29 4.66 -5.06 -1.84
N LEU A 30 3.75 -4.25 -1.30
CA LEU A 30 2.71 -3.60 -2.10
C LEU A 30 3.36 -2.72 -3.18
N ASN A 31 4.31 -1.86 -2.82
CA ASN A 31 4.97 -0.96 -3.77
C ASN A 31 5.65 -1.73 -4.92
N ARG A 32 6.32 -2.85 -4.62
CA ARG A 32 6.90 -3.72 -5.65
C ARG A 32 5.85 -4.33 -6.57
N LEU A 33 4.73 -4.81 -6.02
CA LEU A 33 3.60 -5.32 -6.79
C LEU A 33 2.93 -4.24 -7.66
N LEU A 34 2.90 -3.00 -7.18
CA LEU A 34 2.39 -1.84 -7.93
C LEU A 34 3.39 -1.35 -8.99
N GLU A 35 4.70 -1.47 -8.76
CA GLU A 35 5.75 -1.23 -9.76
C GLU A 35 5.58 -2.15 -10.99
N ASP A 36 5.27 -3.43 -10.76
CA ASP A 36 4.95 -4.39 -11.83
C ASP A 36 3.59 -4.13 -12.52
N ARG A 37 2.75 -3.28 -11.93
CA ARG A 37 1.36 -3.01 -12.36
C ARG A 37 1.06 -1.49 -12.35
N PRO A 38 1.74 -0.67 -13.19
CA PRO A 38 1.62 0.78 -13.15
C PRO A 38 0.19 1.29 -13.44
N ALA A 39 -0.59 0.57 -14.25
CA ALA A 39 -1.99 0.89 -14.50
C ALA A 39 -2.89 0.75 -13.26
N VAL A 40 -2.59 -0.22 -12.38
CA VAL A 40 -3.29 -0.39 -11.10
C VAL A 40 -2.91 0.74 -10.15
N ALA A 41 -1.63 1.12 -10.11
CA ALA A 41 -1.16 2.26 -9.31
C ALA A 41 -1.82 3.57 -9.71
N ALA A 42 -1.87 3.87 -11.01
CA ALA A 42 -2.52 5.06 -11.54
C ALA A 42 -4.03 5.07 -11.21
N CYS A 43 -4.71 3.93 -11.32
CA CYS A 43 -6.12 3.84 -10.99
C CYS A 43 -6.41 4.01 -9.48
N LEU A 44 -5.61 3.39 -8.59
CA LEU A 44 -5.74 3.62 -7.16
C LEU A 44 -5.46 5.08 -6.79
N GLN A 45 -4.49 5.71 -7.45
CA GLN A 45 -4.14 7.12 -7.22
C GLN A 45 -5.22 8.07 -7.74
N ALA A 46 -5.96 7.69 -8.78
CA ALA A 46 -7.14 8.41 -9.25
C ALA A 46 -8.39 8.20 -8.38
N GLY A 47 -8.31 7.38 -7.31
CA GLY A 47 -9.44 7.06 -6.45
C GLY A 47 -10.41 6.03 -7.04
N GLY A 48 -9.99 5.29 -8.07
CA GLY A 48 -10.77 4.23 -8.68
C GLY A 48 -10.98 3.05 -7.73
N THR A 49 -12.11 2.36 -7.89
CA THR A 49 -12.42 1.18 -7.09
C THR A 49 -11.54 -0.01 -7.50
N ALA A 50 -11.36 -0.97 -6.59
CA ALA A 50 -10.53 -2.16 -6.85
C ALA A 50 -10.99 -2.97 -8.08
N LYS A 51 -12.27 -2.88 -8.47
CA LYS A 51 -12.81 -3.52 -9.67
C LYS A 51 -12.37 -2.78 -10.93
N GLU A 52 -12.52 -1.45 -10.96
CA GLU A 52 -12.10 -0.60 -12.08
C GLU A 52 -10.59 -0.68 -12.32
N CYS A 53 -9.79 -0.73 -11.26
CA CYS A 53 -8.33 -0.85 -11.38
C CYS A 53 -7.88 -2.21 -11.91
N ARG A 54 -8.65 -3.27 -11.60
CA ARG A 54 -8.41 -4.61 -12.16
C ARG A 54 -8.74 -4.64 -13.65
N ASP A 55 -9.87 -4.08 -14.04
CA ASP A 55 -10.30 -4.03 -15.45
C ASP A 55 -9.35 -3.17 -16.31
N ALA A 56 -8.91 -2.02 -15.80
CA ALA A 56 -7.90 -1.16 -16.44
C ALA A 56 -6.56 -1.88 -16.63
N SER A 57 -6.14 -2.70 -15.65
CA SER A 57 -4.91 -3.50 -15.76
C SER A 57 -5.02 -4.66 -16.75
N GLY A 58 -6.21 -5.24 -16.93
CA GLY A 58 -6.50 -6.21 -17.97
C GLY A 58 -6.46 -5.59 -19.37
N ALA A 59 -7.05 -4.40 -19.54
CA ALA A 59 -7.03 -3.66 -20.80
C ALA A 59 -5.60 -3.21 -21.20
N ALA A 60 -4.78 -2.78 -20.24
CA ALA A 60 -3.39 -2.43 -20.49
C ALA A 60 -2.52 -3.64 -20.89
N ALA A 61 -2.78 -4.83 -20.32
CA ALA A 61 -2.08 -6.07 -20.68
C ALA A 61 -2.45 -6.59 -22.08
N SER A 62 -3.63 -6.24 -22.59
CA SER A 62 -4.08 -6.58 -23.95
C SER A 62 -3.62 -5.60 -25.03
N GLY A 63 -2.77 -4.62 -24.70
CA GLY A 63 -2.26 -3.63 -25.67
C GLY A 63 -3.30 -2.59 -26.13
N THR A 64 -4.48 -2.59 -25.52
CA THR A 64 -5.54 -1.61 -25.76
C THR A 64 -5.45 -0.51 -24.70
N VAL A 65 -4.56 0.46 -24.91
CA VAL A 65 -4.48 1.64 -24.03
C VAL A 65 -5.37 2.74 -24.63
N PRO A 66 -6.55 3.05 -24.06
CA PRO A 66 -7.03 4.41 -24.12
C PRO A 66 -6.21 5.21 -23.10
N VAL A 67 -5.27 6.02 -23.59
CA VAL A 67 -4.57 7.02 -22.77
C VAL A 67 -5.65 7.99 -22.27
N PRO A 68 -5.87 8.15 -20.96
CA PRO A 68 -6.74 9.21 -20.49
C PRO A 68 -6.09 10.55 -20.86
N PRO A 69 -6.84 11.51 -21.46
CA PRO A 69 -6.28 12.81 -21.80
C PRO A 69 -5.79 13.52 -20.53
N ALA A 70 -4.56 14.02 -20.58
CA ALA A 70 -4.01 14.92 -19.58
C ALA A 70 -4.83 16.22 -19.53
N PRO A 71 -4.90 16.90 -18.37
CA PRO A 71 -5.64 18.16 -18.21
C PRO A 71 -5.17 19.26 -19.16
#